data_AF-A0A924L2Q9-F1
#
_entry.id   AF-A0A924L2Q9-F1
#
_cell.length_a   1.000
_cell.length_b   1.000
_cell.length_c   1.000
_cell.angle_alpha   90.00
_cell.angle_beta   90.00
_cell.angle_gamma   90.00
#
_symmetry.space_group_name_H-M   'P 1'
#
loop_
_entity.id
_entity.type
_entity.pdbx_description
1 polymer ?
#
loop_
_entity_poly.entity_id
_entity_poly.type
_entity_poly.pdbx_seq_one_letter_code
_entity_poly.pdbx_strand_id
1 'polypeptide(L)'
;MIKKLQSVFLLVFSMLFFIACQKELNFPDTNTNTPGTSNGTAKYSFAGGSGNCAGAVISGVYNKGTALNSLNTIAIKVNIDSVGSYTIATANINGIIFSCSGVFTTTGAQTIVLKASGTPLGAGNFTYVPGTNGCSFNITVTANGALSGTAQFTFNGAPDSCITPIVSGNYIVGTVMNAADSVTVKVTVTTPGSYSVSTNALNGILFLASGTFATSGQHIITLTGSGKPLNPGPFAFTPGTNGCKFTINFAAVTDCKECIYIPFCVGSKYDFIDTISNPFGGNDSAYPRHSEYLSAVDTTINGMVSKRINTFDGINNNYFYTNCQNGDTRVITNNVQSTTSGNMLTAINSIELKANAPEGTVWTDTSTIGSVNKLYRTHTIVQKGISRTVLGVTYNDIIRVKVEQNIYYTDPAAGLISAGISDYYFAKGIGVVEVIGYGENPITNQLYVAVHSVLKFYYVP
;
A
#
# COMPACT_ATOMS: atom_id res chain seq x y z
N MET A 1 44.96 63.95 7.71
CA MET A 1 44.20 64.00 8.99
C MET A 1 42.75 64.28 8.66
N ILE A 2 41.78 63.72 9.40
CA ILE A 2 40.32 63.71 9.10
C ILE A 2 39.92 62.53 8.18
N LYS A 3 39.68 61.36 8.79
CA LYS A 3 38.74 60.30 8.35
C LYS A 3 38.64 59.13 9.37
N LYS A 4 38.74 59.44 10.68
CA LYS A 4 38.53 58.46 11.78
C LYS A 4 37.55 58.99 12.85
N LEU A 5 36.53 59.75 12.45
CA LEU A 5 35.52 60.29 13.37
C LEU A 5 34.06 59.98 12.98
N GLN A 6 33.82 59.13 11.97
CA GLN A 6 32.46 58.72 11.58
C GLN A 6 32.10 57.27 11.94
N SER A 7 33.06 56.42 12.31
CA SER A 7 32.78 55.02 12.69
C SER A 7 32.54 54.81 14.18
N VAL A 8 32.76 55.82 15.04
CA VAL A 8 32.49 55.72 16.49
C VAL A 8 31.09 56.24 16.84
N PHE A 9 30.50 57.11 16.01
CA PHE A 9 29.16 57.65 16.27
C PHE A 9 28.02 56.73 15.82
N LEU A 10 28.29 55.75 14.94
CA LEU A 10 27.30 54.73 14.53
C LEU A 10 27.29 53.48 15.43
N LEU A 11 28.25 53.35 16.35
CA LEU A 11 28.37 52.21 17.28
C LEU A 11 27.81 52.51 18.67
N VAL A 12 27.48 53.77 18.97
CA VAL A 12 26.98 54.19 20.30
C VAL A 12 25.48 54.51 20.31
N PHE A 13 24.82 54.63 19.15
CA PHE A 13 23.37 54.86 19.08
C PHE A 13 22.53 53.58 18.84
N SER A 14 23.17 52.42 18.64
CA SER A 14 22.50 51.11 18.58
C SER A 14 22.39 50.41 19.96
N MET A 15 22.85 51.05 21.03
CA MET A 15 22.83 50.52 22.41
C MET A 15 21.70 51.11 23.28
N LEU A 16 20.73 51.84 22.69
CA LEU A 16 19.65 52.50 23.43
C LEU A 16 18.23 51.99 23.10
N PHE A 17 18.09 50.78 22.55
CA PHE A 17 16.78 50.21 22.23
C PHE A 17 16.63 48.72 22.58
N PHE A 18 17.08 48.27 23.76
CA PHE A 18 16.62 46.99 24.29
C PHE A 18 16.58 47.00 25.83
N ILE A 19 15.51 47.58 26.39
CA ILE A 19 15.02 47.19 27.71
C ILE A 19 13.52 46.92 27.60
N ALA A 20 13.11 45.79 28.18
CA ALA A 20 11.80 45.13 28.20
C ALA A 20 11.48 44.34 26.92
N CYS A 21 11.45 43.00 26.90
CA CYS A 21 11.11 42.03 27.95
C CYS A 21 12.20 40.95 28.02
N GLN A 22 12.65 40.61 29.23
CA GLN A 22 13.58 39.51 29.44
C GLN A 22 12.95 38.22 28.91
N LYS A 23 13.69 37.48 28.08
CA LYS A 23 13.54 36.03 28.04
C LYS A 23 13.91 35.55 29.43
N GLU A 24 12.92 35.16 30.24
CA GLU A 24 13.17 34.52 31.52
C GLU A 24 14.18 33.40 31.27
N LEU A 25 15.33 33.51 31.91
CA LEU A 25 16.28 32.41 31.97
C LEU A 25 15.60 31.36 32.84
N ASN A 26 14.88 30.45 32.19
CA ASN A 26 14.28 29.27 32.79
C ASN A 26 15.40 28.33 33.24
N PHE A 27 16.14 28.73 34.28
CA PHE A 27 17.05 27.84 34.96
C PHE A 27 16.21 26.77 35.65
N PRO A 28 16.52 25.48 35.44
CA PRO A 28 15.85 24.42 36.17
C PRO A 28 16.15 24.60 37.66
N ASP A 29 15.12 24.76 38.46
CA ASP A 29 15.23 24.77 39.91
C ASP A 29 15.45 23.32 40.39
N THR A 30 16.42 23.13 41.30
CA THR A 30 16.65 21.86 42.00
C THR A 30 15.83 21.75 43.28
N ASN A 31 15.16 22.83 43.70
CA ASN A 31 14.27 22.85 44.85
C ASN A 31 12.91 22.23 44.50
N THR A 32 12.47 21.27 45.32
CA THR A 32 11.12 20.73 45.25
C THR A 32 10.19 21.62 46.08
N ASN A 33 9.00 21.94 45.57
CA ASN A 33 7.99 22.82 46.19
C ASN A 33 8.09 24.34 45.93
N THR A 34 8.84 24.79 44.93
CA THR A 34 8.80 26.21 44.52
C THR A 34 7.41 26.56 43.95
N PRO A 35 6.71 27.57 44.50
CA PRO A 35 5.41 28.01 43.98
C PRO A 35 5.47 28.44 42.52
N GLY A 36 4.37 28.20 41.80
CA GLY A 36 4.22 28.61 40.42
C GLY A 36 3.66 30.03 40.27
N THR A 37 3.16 30.34 39.08
CA THR A 37 2.60 31.66 38.76
C THR A 37 1.10 31.60 38.51
N SER A 38 0.39 32.66 38.91
CA SER A 38 -1.04 32.85 38.65
C SER A 38 -1.26 34.26 38.14
N ASN A 39 -2.00 34.38 37.04
CA ASN A 39 -2.38 35.66 36.45
C ASN A 39 -3.81 35.57 35.88
N GLY A 40 -4.41 36.71 35.56
CA GLY A 40 -5.78 36.82 35.06
C GLY A 40 -6.71 37.52 36.05
N THR A 41 -7.98 37.64 35.67
CA THR A 41 -9.00 38.38 36.45
C THR A 41 -9.85 37.49 37.35
N ALA A 42 -9.82 36.17 37.16
CA ALA A 42 -10.59 35.23 37.98
C ALA A 42 -10.06 35.16 39.42
N LYS A 43 -10.97 34.91 40.37
CA LYS A 43 -10.62 34.56 41.76
C LYS A 43 -11.00 33.11 42.00
N TYR A 44 -10.05 32.33 42.48
CA TYR A 44 -10.23 30.91 42.72
C TYR A 44 -9.28 30.41 43.81
N SER A 45 -9.62 29.25 44.36
CA SER A 45 -8.79 28.50 45.30
C SER A 45 -8.57 27.07 44.79
N PHE A 46 -7.41 26.48 45.08
CA PHE A 46 -7.18 25.06 44.81
C PHE A 46 -7.86 24.21 45.87
N ALA A 47 -8.53 23.13 45.47
CA ALA A 47 -9.31 22.30 46.40
C ALA A 47 -8.45 21.66 47.53
N GLY A 48 -7.13 21.56 47.34
CA GLY A 48 -6.18 21.08 48.36
C GLY A 48 -5.51 22.16 49.22
N GLY A 49 -5.83 23.45 49.01
CA GLY A 49 -5.12 24.57 49.65
C GLY A 49 -3.60 24.48 49.42
N SER A 50 -2.80 24.71 50.48
CA SER A 50 -1.34 24.53 50.48
C SER A 50 -0.90 23.08 50.77
N GLY A 51 -1.83 22.14 50.83
CA GLY A 51 -1.55 20.71 51.02
C GLY A 51 -1.42 19.97 49.70
N ASN A 52 -1.70 18.66 49.71
CA ASN A 52 -1.69 17.86 48.48
C ASN A 52 -2.92 18.14 47.61
N CYS A 53 -2.75 18.13 46.29
CA CYS A 53 -3.86 18.23 45.35
C CYS A 53 -4.77 16.99 45.43
N ALA A 54 -5.80 17.05 46.27
CA ALA A 54 -6.75 15.96 46.46
C ALA A 54 -7.49 15.63 45.16
N GLY A 55 -7.37 14.37 44.70
CA GLY A 55 -8.00 13.89 43.47
C GLY A 55 -7.32 14.37 42.17
N ALA A 56 -6.03 14.73 42.23
CA ALA A 56 -5.26 15.04 41.04
C ALA A 56 -5.03 13.79 40.18
N VAL A 57 -5.18 13.93 38.85
CA VAL A 57 -5.02 12.83 37.88
C VAL A 57 -3.84 13.15 36.97
N ILE A 58 -2.76 12.38 37.12
CA ILE A 58 -1.55 12.48 36.28
C ILE A 58 -1.74 11.60 35.04
N SER A 59 -1.38 12.13 33.88
CA SER A 59 -1.35 11.39 32.62
C SER A 59 -0.02 11.60 31.90
N GLY A 60 0.37 10.60 31.12
CA GLY A 60 1.63 10.56 30.38
C GLY A 60 2.76 9.88 31.13
N VAL A 61 3.83 9.57 30.38
CA VAL A 61 5.06 8.95 30.90
C VAL A 61 6.14 10.02 30.92
N TYR A 62 6.87 10.12 32.04
CA TYR A 62 7.91 11.12 32.26
C TYR A 62 9.25 10.42 32.38
N ASN A 63 10.10 10.55 31.36
CA ASN A 63 11.40 9.91 31.31
C ASN A 63 12.51 10.95 31.15
N LYS A 64 13.62 10.77 31.88
CA LYS A 64 14.80 11.64 31.83
C LYS A 64 15.28 11.80 30.39
N GLY A 65 15.27 13.00 29.85
CA GLY A 65 15.84 13.35 28.55
C GLY A 65 14.93 13.08 27.35
N THR A 66 13.69 12.64 27.58
CA THR A 66 12.65 12.59 26.54
C THR A 66 11.83 13.89 26.56
N ALA A 67 11.72 14.60 25.44
CA ALA A 67 10.84 15.76 25.35
C ALA A 67 9.37 15.37 25.58
N LEU A 68 8.66 16.15 26.41
CA LEU A 68 7.25 15.91 26.73
C LEU A 68 6.34 16.26 25.55
N ASN A 69 5.19 15.60 25.46
CA ASN A 69 4.22 15.82 24.39
C ASN A 69 2.82 16.13 24.94
N SER A 70 1.84 16.26 24.05
CA SER A 70 0.46 16.66 24.40
C SER A 70 -0.28 15.71 25.35
N LEU A 71 0.22 14.49 25.56
CA LEU A 71 -0.36 13.49 26.47
C LEU A 71 0.15 13.63 27.92
N ASN A 72 1.18 14.44 28.16
CA ASN A 72 1.70 14.71 29.49
C ASN A 72 0.88 15.83 30.15
N THR A 73 -0.08 15.46 31.01
CA THR A 73 -1.00 16.41 31.64
C THR A 73 -1.28 16.09 33.10
N ILE A 74 -1.76 17.09 33.84
CA ILE A 74 -2.33 16.93 35.18
C ILE A 74 -3.70 17.61 35.25
N ALA A 75 -4.72 16.86 35.67
CA ALA A 75 -6.04 17.40 36.00
C ALA A 75 -6.14 17.69 37.51
N ILE A 76 -6.54 18.91 37.87
CA ILE A 76 -6.71 19.35 39.26
C ILE A 76 -8.02 20.12 39.46
N LYS A 77 -8.57 20.07 40.67
CA LYS A 77 -9.82 20.76 41.03
C LYS A 77 -9.54 22.13 41.65
N VAL A 78 -10.31 23.13 41.22
CA VAL A 78 -10.32 24.51 41.72
C VAL A 78 -11.75 24.93 42.06
N ASN A 79 -11.91 25.78 43.06
CA ASN A 79 -13.19 26.41 43.39
C ASN A 79 -13.16 27.85 42.92
N ILE A 80 -14.11 28.22 42.05
CA ILE A 80 -14.15 29.54 41.43
C ILE A 80 -15.06 30.46 42.25
N ASP A 81 -14.46 31.51 42.81
CA ASP A 81 -15.15 32.54 43.59
C ASP A 81 -15.59 33.72 42.71
N SER A 82 -14.86 33.98 41.62
CA SER A 82 -15.18 35.01 40.64
C SER A 82 -14.76 34.58 39.23
N VAL A 83 -15.70 34.68 38.30
CA VAL A 83 -15.50 34.40 36.86
C VAL A 83 -14.46 35.35 36.25
N GLY A 84 -13.77 34.91 35.21
CA GLY A 84 -12.72 35.71 34.58
C GLY A 84 -11.69 34.86 33.85
N SER A 85 -10.70 35.52 33.25
CA SER A 85 -9.56 34.82 32.64
C SER A 85 -8.62 34.29 33.72
N TYR A 86 -7.94 33.19 33.42
CA TYR A 86 -6.88 32.65 34.27
C TYR A 86 -5.72 32.15 33.41
N THR A 87 -4.52 32.28 33.95
CA THR A 87 -3.30 31.63 33.48
C THR A 87 -2.57 31.10 34.71
N ILE A 88 -2.33 29.80 34.74
CA ILE A 88 -1.69 29.10 35.85
C ILE A 88 -0.50 28.33 35.32
N ALA A 89 0.66 28.46 35.96
CA ALA A 89 1.82 27.64 35.67
C ALA A 89 2.52 27.19 36.95
N THR A 90 3.35 26.14 36.86
CA THR A 90 4.32 25.74 37.89
C THR A 90 5.65 26.44 37.65
N ALA A 91 6.54 26.42 38.65
CA ALA A 91 7.96 26.68 38.40
C ALA A 91 8.55 25.65 37.43
N ASN A 92 9.67 26.01 36.78
CA ASN A 92 10.46 25.08 35.96
C ASN A 92 11.31 24.19 36.87
N ILE A 93 10.80 23.02 37.21
CA ILE A 93 11.49 22.05 38.07
C ILE A 93 11.93 20.89 37.19
N ASN A 94 13.19 20.49 37.30
CA ASN A 94 13.77 19.39 36.53
C ASN A 94 13.57 19.51 34.99
N GLY A 95 13.46 20.72 34.45
CA GLY A 95 13.23 20.96 33.02
C GLY A 95 11.77 20.76 32.57
N ILE A 96 10.81 20.69 33.50
CA ILE A 96 9.38 20.52 33.23
C ILE A 96 8.60 21.74 33.75
N ILE A 97 7.70 22.26 32.92
CA ILE A 97 6.71 23.27 33.28
C ILE A 97 5.32 22.74 32.97
N PHE A 98 4.42 22.77 33.95
CA PHE A 98 2.98 22.55 33.74
C PHE A 98 2.27 23.89 33.64
N SER A 99 1.44 24.08 32.62
CA SER A 99 0.67 25.32 32.47
C SER A 99 -0.70 25.13 31.83
N CYS A 100 -1.62 26.05 32.12
CA CYS A 100 -2.91 26.19 31.44
C CYS A 100 -3.35 27.64 31.43
N SER A 101 -4.24 27.97 30.49
CA SER A 101 -4.96 29.23 30.47
C SER A 101 -6.38 29.00 29.96
N GLY A 102 -7.29 29.90 30.32
CA GLY A 102 -8.69 29.81 29.94
C GLY A 102 -9.54 30.93 30.55
N VAL A 103 -10.85 30.73 30.52
CA VAL A 103 -11.85 31.63 31.11
C VAL A 103 -12.84 30.79 31.91
N PHE A 104 -13.01 31.11 33.19
CA PHE A 104 -14.10 30.57 33.98
C PHE A 104 -15.37 31.35 33.69
N THR A 105 -16.44 30.66 33.31
CA THR A 105 -17.76 31.26 32.99
C THR A 105 -18.79 31.06 34.09
N THR A 106 -18.49 30.22 35.09
CA THR A 106 -19.37 29.93 36.23
C THR A 106 -18.56 29.80 37.52
N THR A 107 -19.18 30.16 38.65
CA THR A 107 -18.63 29.93 39.99
C THR A 107 -18.80 28.47 40.44
N GLY A 108 -18.05 28.05 41.45
CA GLY A 108 -18.12 26.70 42.03
C GLY A 108 -16.95 25.79 41.61
N ALA A 109 -17.04 24.50 41.94
CA ALA A 109 -15.97 23.55 41.71
C ALA A 109 -15.81 23.22 40.22
N GLN A 110 -14.60 23.40 39.68
CA GLN A 110 -14.24 23.08 38.31
C GLN A 110 -12.93 22.28 38.24
N THR A 111 -12.74 21.53 37.16
CA THR A 111 -11.48 20.82 36.88
C THR A 111 -10.73 21.55 35.78
N ILE A 112 -9.46 21.86 36.03
CA ILE A 112 -8.54 22.41 35.03
C ILE A 112 -7.48 21.37 34.66
N VAL A 113 -6.99 21.42 33.42
CA VAL A 113 -5.95 20.52 32.91
C VAL A 113 -4.71 21.33 32.57
N LEU A 114 -3.63 21.11 33.31
CA LEU A 114 -2.32 21.69 33.00
C LEU A 114 -1.57 20.76 32.06
N LYS A 115 -1.02 21.32 30.99
CA LYS A 115 -0.18 20.62 30.02
C LYS A 115 1.28 20.77 30.41
N ALA A 116 2.01 19.66 30.42
CA ALA A 116 3.45 19.65 30.65
C ALA A 116 4.21 20.03 29.38
N SER A 117 5.35 20.69 29.56
CA SER A 117 6.29 21.03 28.48
C SER A 117 7.72 20.93 29.00
N GLY A 118 8.67 20.77 28.07
CA GLY A 118 10.10 20.67 28.36
C GLY A 118 10.64 19.25 28.26
N THR A 119 11.84 19.04 28.80
CA THR A 119 12.59 17.78 28.75
C THR A 119 13.11 17.47 30.14
N PRO A 120 12.67 16.39 30.80
CA PRO A 120 13.09 16.07 32.17
C PRO A 120 14.62 15.89 32.26
N LEU A 121 15.30 16.50 33.22
CA LEU A 121 16.78 16.51 33.27
C LEU A 121 17.38 15.38 34.11
N GLY A 122 16.71 14.99 35.19
CA GLY A 122 17.13 13.96 36.14
C GLY A 122 16.00 12.97 36.44
N ALA A 123 16.39 11.75 36.83
CA ALA A 123 15.45 10.76 37.35
C ALA A 123 15.20 11.00 38.84
N GLY A 124 14.00 10.70 39.33
CA GLY A 124 13.59 10.94 40.71
C GLY A 124 12.14 11.37 40.82
N ASN A 125 11.72 11.71 42.03
CA ASN A 125 10.39 12.26 42.29
C ASN A 125 10.50 13.77 42.51
N PHE A 126 9.72 14.55 41.78
CA PHE A 126 9.76 16.01 41.80
C PHE A 126 8.40 16.58 42.15
N THR A 127 8.36 17.53 43.07
CA THR A 127 7.11 18.14 43.56
C THR A 127 6.87 19.49 42.91
N TYR A 128 5.66 19.67 42.37
CA TYR A 128 5.22 20.86 41.66
C TYR A 128 4.04 21.50 42.40
N VAL A 129 4.03 22.83 42.40
CA VAL A 129 2.97 23.66 42.97
C VAL A 129 2.44 24.58 41.87
N PRO A 130 1.19 24.43 41.39
CA PRO A 130 0.62 25.28 40.35
C PRO A 130 0.13 26.59 40.95
N GLY A 131 0.56 27.72 40.39
CA GLY A 131 0.16 29.03 40.91
C GLY A 131 0.84 29.43 42.21
N THR A 132 0.50 30.64 42.68
CA THR A 132 1.16 31.27 43.84
C THR A 132 0.75 30.65 45.18
N ASN A 133 -0.49 30.13 45.27
CA ASN A 133 -1.06 29.48 46.46
C ASN A 133 -1.58 28.07 46.13
N GLY A 134 -0.83 27.36 45.29
CA GLY A 134 -1.19 26.02 44.80
C GLY A 134 -1.14 24.91 45.85
N CYS A 135 -1.85 23.83 45.57
CA CYS A 135 -1.62 22.53 46.20
C CYS A 135 -0.43 21.81 45.54
N SER A 136 0.22 20.87 46.23
CA SER A 136 1.36 20.11 45.69
C SER A 136 0.94 18.81 45.00
N PHE A 137 1.64 18.46 43.91
CA PHE A 137 1.59 17.13 43.28
C PHE A 137 2.98 16.66 42.87
N ASN A 138 3.16 15.34 42.76
CA ASN A 138 4.44 14.69 42.50
C ASN A 138 4.49 14.09 41.09
N ILE A 139 5.60 14.29 40.37
CA ILE A 139 5.90 13.61 39.11
C ILE A 139 7.13 12.75 39.29
N THR A 140 6.95 11.45 39.08
CA THR A 140 8.05 10.48 39.02
C THR A 140 8.64 10.48 37.63
N VAL A 141 9.90 10.92 37.52
CA VAL A 141 10.70 10.83 36.30
C VAL A 141 11.57 9.58 36.35
N THR A 142 11.41 8.68 35.39
CA THR A 142 12.22 7.46 35.33
C THR A 142 13.52 7.68 34.56
N ALA A 143 14.56 6.90 34.85
CA ALA A 143 15.87 7.00 34.21
C ALA A 143 15.88 6.57 32.72
N ASN A 144 14.82 5.92 32.23
CA ASN A 144 14.81 5.24 30.94
C ASN A 144 14.50 6.14 29.72
N GLY A 145 14.74 7.46 29.79
CA GLY A 145 14.30 8.41 28.74
C GLY A 145 15.37 8.98 27.81
N ALA A 146 16.64 8.78 28.11
CA ALA A 146 17.75 9.26 27.30
C ALA A 146 18.85 8.22 27.32
N LEU A 147 18.70 7.27 26.43
CA LEU A 147 19.75 6.31 26.11
C LEU A 147 20.77 7.02 25.24
N SER A 148 21.78 7.63 25.86
CA SER A 148 22.89 8.28 25.17
C SER A 148 24.04 7.29 24.90
N GLY A 149 23.74 6.11 24.35
CA GLY A 149 24.73 5.08 24.05
C GLY A 149 24.22 4.01 23.09
N THR A 150 25.15 3.37 22.38
CA THR A 150 24.85 2.21 21.52
C THR A 150 24.41 1.03 22.37
N ALA A 151 23.30 0.40 22.01
CA ALA A 151 22.81 -0.79 22.69
C ALA A 151 23.82 -1.93 22.60
N GLN A 152 23.92 -2.73 23.66
CA GLN A 152 24.56 -4.04 23.60
C GLN A 152 23.50 -5.12 23.67
N PHE A 153 23.49 -6.02 22.70
CA PHE A 153 22.53 -7.10 22.61
C PHE A 153 23.09 -8.26 21.78
N THR A 154 22.50 -9.44 21.95
CA THR A 154 22.78 -10.63 21.16
C THR A 154 21.53 -11.10 20.44
N PHE A 155 21.68 -11.65 19.24
CA PHE A 155 20.57 -12.27 18.52
C PHE A 155 20.28 -13.65 19.08
N ASN A 156 19.02 -13.95 19.33
CA ASN A 156 18.64 -15.25 19.87
C ASN A 156 18.86 -16.33 18.80
N GLY A 157 19.74 -17.29 19.09
CA GLY A 157 20.14 -18.35 18.16
C GLY A 157 21.41 -18.03 17.36
N ALA A 158 22.08 -16.91 17.63
CA ALA A 158 23.39 -16.65 17.03
C ALA A 158 24.48 -17.62 17.53
N PRO A 159 25.47 -17.99 16.71
CA PRO A 159 25.67 -17.58 15.30
C PRO A 159 24.92 -18.46 14.27
N ASP A 160 24.12 -19.41 14.74
CA ASP A 160 23.44 -20.41 13.93
C ASP A 160 22.10 -19.89 13.38
N SER A 161 20.98 -20.57 13.62
CA SER A 161 19.67 -20.17 13.11
C SER A 161 18.92 -19.30 14.11
N CYS A 162 18.24 -18.27 13.62
CA CYS A 162 17.38 -17.45 14.48
C CYS A 162 16.29 -18.31 15.13
N ILE A 163 16.02 -18.06 16.41
CA ILE A 163 14.93 -18.75 17.11
C ILE A 163 13.59 -18.16 16.65
N THR A 164 12.83 -18.94 15.88
CA THR A 164 11.46 -18.60 15.43
C THR A 164 11.36 -17.23 14.72
N PRO A 165 12.13 -16.94 13.66
CA PRO A 165 11.96 -15.71 12.90
C PRO A 165 10.58 -15.70 12.24
N ILE A 166 9.93 -14.54 12.18
CA ILE A 166 8.66 -14.38 11.47
C ILE A 166 8.95 -13.58 10.20
N VAL A 167 8.72 -14.21 9.05
CA VAL A 167 8.88 -13.59 7.74
C VAL A 167 7.52 -13.08 7.26
N SER A 168 7.46 -11.83 6.83
CA SER A 168 6.27 -11.18 6.27
C SER A 168 6.62 -10.55 4.92
N GLY A 169 5.66 -10.51 4.00
CA GLY A 169 5.83 -9.98 2.65
C GLY A 169 5.89 -11.04 1.55
N ASN A 170 5.90 -10.57 0.31
CA ASN A 170 5.89 -11.39 -0.90
C ASN A 170 7.21 -11.18 -1.65
N TYR A 171 8.15 -12.10 -1.45
CA TYR A 171 9.51 -11.98 -1.95
C TYR A 171 9.62 -12.52 -3.38
N ILE A 172 9.26 -11.68 -4.36
CA ILE A 172 9.26 -12.04 -5.78
C ILE A 172 10.49 -11.40 -6.46
N VAL A 173 11.21 -12.20 -7.25
CA VAL A 173 12.33 -11.72 -8.08
C VAL A 173 11.89 -10.52 -8.91
N GLY A 174 12.77 -9.55 -9.12
CA GLY A 174 12.50 -8.41 -9.99
C GLY A 174 11.55 -7.35 -9.42
N THR A 175 10.85 -7.62 -8.31
CA THR A 175 9.96 -6.66 -7.64
C THR A 175 10.75 -5.83 -6.62
N VAL A 176 10.52 -4.52 -6.60
CA VAL A 176 11.16 -3.65 -5.60
C VAL A 176 10.50 -3.89 -4.24
N MET A 177 11.31 -4.10 -3.21
CA MET A 177 10.82 -4.32 -1.85
C MET A 177 10.13 -3.08 -1.29
N ASN A 178 9.16 -3.30 -0.42
CA ASN A 178 8.45 -2.24 0.28
C ASN A 178 8.41 -2.50 1.80
N ALA A 179 7.76 -1.62 2.55
CA ALA A 179 7.73 -1.67 4.02
C ALA A 179 7.06 -2.94 4.59
N ALA A 180 6.22 -3.63 3.83
CA ALA A 180 5.59 -4.89 4.24
C ALA A 180 6.56 -6.09 4.16
N ASP A 181 7.61 -6.00 3.32
CA ASP A 181 8.61 -7.06 3.16
C ASP A 181 9.61 -6.99 4.32
N SER A 182 9.30 -7.70 5.40
CA SER A 182 10.02 -7.60 6.67
C SER A 182 10.23 -8.95 7.36
N VAL A 183 11.19 -8.98 8.29
CA VAL A 183 11.50 -10.13 9.13
C VAL A 183 11.61 -9.68 10.58
N THR A 184 10.86 -10.30 11.48
CA THR A 184 11.02 -10.04 12.92
C THR A 184 11.93 -11.09 13.55
N VAL A 185 12.91 -10.64 14.33
CA VAL A 185 13.83 -11.51 15.07
C VAL A 185 13.90 -11.11 16.55
N LYS A 186 14.19 -12.09 17.41
CA LYS A 186 14.33 -11.88 18.86
C LYS A 186 15.78 -11.58 19.24
N VAL A 187 15.97 -10.66 20.17
CA VAL A 187 17.27 -10.28 20.72
C VAL A 187 17.22 -10.26 22.24
N THR A 188 18.38 -10.47 22.86
CA THR A 188 18.59 -10.31 24.31
C THR A 188 19.45 -9.07 24.54
N VAL A 189 18.86 -8.01 25.09
CA VAL A 189 19.51 -6.73 25.35
C VAL A 189 20.18 -6.77 26.72
N THR A 190 21.49 -6.56 26.76
CA THR A 190 22.26 -6.46 28.00
C THR A 190 22.40 -5.00 28.44
N THR A 191 22.56 -4.08 27.48
CA THR A 191 22.64 -2.64 27.76
C THR A 191 21.62 -1.89 26.89
N PRO A 192 20.61 -1.23 27.52
CA PRO A 192 19.71 -0.31 26.84
C PRO A 192 20.47 0.73 26.02
N GLY A 193 19.98 1.06 24.83
CA GLY A 193 20.71 1.94 23.91
C GLY A 193 20.01 2.12 22.57
N SER A 194 20.57 2.96 21.71
CA SER A 194 20.22 3.00 20.28
C SER A 194 20.88 1.84 19.54
N TYR A 195 20.17 1.22 18.60
CA TYR A 195 20.71 0.21 17.72
C TYR A 195 20.50 0.60 16.26
N SER A 196 21.42 0.15 15.40
CA SER A 196 21.28 0.13 13.95
C SER A 196 21.84 -1.19 13.48
N VAL A 197 21.03 -1.95 12.74
CA VAL A 197 21.33 -3.29 12.27
C VAL A 197 21.11 -3.33 10.77
N SER A 198 22.08 -3.89 10.06
CA SER A 198 21.95 -4.26 8.66
C SER A 198 22.34 -5.71 8.48
N THR A 199 21.76 -6.39 7.50
CA THR A 199 22.24 -7.71 7.08
C THR A 199 23.46 -7.59 6.17
N ASN A 200 24.08 -8.73 5.82
CA ASN A 200 24.85 -8.82 4.59
C ASN A 200 23.97 -8.46 3.37
N ALA A 201 24.55 -7.80 2.37
CA ALA A 201 23.89 -7.58 1.09
C ALA A 201 23.97 -8.87 0.28
N LEU A 202 22.82 -9.43 -0.09
CA LEU A 202 22.74 -10.71 -0.79
C LEU A 202 21.54 -10.70 -1.74
N ASN A 203 21.73 -11.26 -2.95
CA ASN A 203 20.68 -11.32 -3.98
C ASN A 203 20.07 -9.97 -4.36
N GLY A 204 20.81 -8.86 -4.26
CA GLY A 204 20.30 -7.50 -4.51
C GLY A 204 19.44 -6.92 -3.37
N ILE A 205 19.38 -7.62 -2.23
CA ILE A 205 18.57 -7.27 -1.05
C ILE A 205 19.44 -6.92 0.16
N LEU A 206 18.95 -5.96 0.93
CA LEU A 206 19.47 -5.59 2.24
C LEU A 206 18.31 -5.38 3.22
N PHE A 207 18.39 -5.98 4.40
CA PHE A 207 17.44 -5.72 5.49
C PHE A 207 18.05 -4.78 6.53
N LEU A 208 17.24 -3.82 6.99
CA LEU A 208 17.65 -2.76 7.91
C LEU A 208 16.68 -2.64 9.10
N ALA A 209 17.22 -2.34 10.27
CA ALA A 209 16.44 -1.90 11.42
C ALA A 209 17.23 -0.90 12.25
N SER A 210 16.55 0.14 12.74
CA SER A 210 17.12 1.07 13.71
C SER A 210 16.08 1.43 14.77
N GLY A 211 16.53 1.70 15.99
CA GLY A 211 15.63 2.05 17.08
C GLY A 211 16.37 2.20 18.40
N THR A 212 15.63 2.12 19.50
CA THR A 212 16.17 2.20 20.86
C THR A 212 15.56 1.12 21.76
N PHE A 213 16.38 0.42 22.54
CA PHE A 213 15.90 -0.48 23.59
C PHE A 213 15.83 0.25 24.91
N ALA A 214 14.62 0.53 25.42
CA ALA A 214 14.38 1.23 26.68
C ALA A 214 14.80 0.43 27.94
N THR A 215 14.90 -0.89 27.82
CA THR A 215 15.14 -1.83 28.92
C THR A 215 16.08 -2.94 28.48
N SER A 216 16.70 -3.62 29.45
CA SER A 216 17.39 -4.89 29.22
C SER A 216 16.37 -6.04 29.15
N GLY A 217 16.78 -7.19 28.62
CA GLY A 217 15.95 -8.39 28.51
C GLY A 217 15.58 -8.75 27.07
N GLN A 218 14.51 -9.53 26.90
CA GLN A 218 14.05 -10.01 25.60
C GLN A 218 13.31 -8.93 24.84
N HIS A 219 13.73 -8.66 23.60
CA HIS A 219 13.07 -7.73 22.69
C HIS A 219 12.91 -8.36 21.30
N ILE A 220 12.00 -7.79 20.51
CA ILE A 220 11.82 -8.12 19.10
C ILE A 220 12.24 -6.91 18.29
N ILE A 221 13.00 -7.14 17.21
CA ILE A 221 13.26 -6.12 16.19
C ILE A 221 12.63 -6.55 14.87
N THR A 222 12.13 -5.58 14.11
CA THR A 222 11.63 -5.79 12.75
C THR A 222 12.64 -5.23 11.77
N LEU A 223 13.21 -6.13 10.96
CA LEU A 223 14.12 -5.84 9.87
C LEU A 223 13.29 -5.61 8.60
N THR A 224 13.31 -4.41 8.04
CA THR A 224 12.62 -4.08 6.79
C THR A 224 13.56 -4.25 5.61
N GLY A 225 13.11 -4.98 4.60
CA GLY A 225 13.88 -5.23 3.40
C GLY A 225 13.85 -4.07 2.42
N SER A 226 14.95 -3.92 1.68
CA SER A 226 15.13 -2.92 0.64
C SER A 226 15.89 -3.53 -0.54
N GLY A 227 15.71 -2.97 -1.72
CA GLY A 227 16.34 -3.44 -2.95
C GLY A 227 15.38 -4.18 -3.87
N LYS A 228 15.94 -4.94 -4.82
CA LYS A 228 15.20 -5.69 -5.84
C LYS A 228 15.85 -7.07 -6.01
N PRO A 229 15.16 -8.18 -5.72
CA PRO A 229 15.79 -9.50 -5.73
C PRO A 229 16.19 -9.91 -7.16
N LEU A 230 17.34 -10.56 -7.29
CA LEU A 230 17.93 -10.86 -8.61
C LEU A 230 17.65 -12.28 -9.09
N ASN A 231 17.74 -13.27 -8.19
CA ASN A 231 17.61 -14.70 -8.51
C ASN A 231 16.60 -15.40 -7.59
N PRO A 232 15.90 -16.45 -8.06
CA PRO A 232 14.99 -17.22 -7.23
C PRO A 232 15.74 -18.17 -6.29
N GLY A 233 15.02 -18.68 -5.28
CA GLY A 233 15.50 -19.69 -4.35
C GLY A 233 15.75 -19.16 -2.92
N PRO A 234 16.24 -20.03 -2.02
CA PRO A 234 16.51 -19.67 -0.64
C PRO A 234 17.83 -18.91 -0.50
N PHE A 235 17.80 -17.79 0.22
CA PHE A 235 19.00 -17.04 0.59
C PHE A 235 19.00 -16.77 2.10
N ALA A 236 20.13 -17.04 2.75
CA ALA A 236 20.32 -16.85 4.18
C ALA A 236 20.95 -15.48 4.46
N PHE A 237 20.25 -14.67 5.26
CA PHE A 237 20.70 -13.36 5.71
C PHE A 237 21.15 -13.42 7.17
N THR A 238 22.21 -12.69 7.49
CA THR A 238 22.78 -12.56 8.84
C THR A 238 22.75 -11.10 9.25
N PRO A 239 22.00 -10.71 10.30
CA PRO A 239 21.95 -9.34 10.79
C PRO A 239 23.16 -9.01 11.68
N GLY A 240 23.87 -7.92 11.35
CA GLY A 240 25.11 -7.54 12.03
C GLY A 240 26.27 -8.53 11.79
N THR A 241 27.36 -8.36 12.53
CA THR A 241 28.61 -9.13 12.33
C THR A 241 28.55 -10.56 12.87
N ASN A 242 27.77 -10.80 13.93
CA ASN A 242 27.66 -12.10 14.61
C ASN A 242 26.18 -12.48 14.85
N GLY A 243 25.30 -12.17 13.89
CA GLY A 243 23.87 -12.44 14.02
C GLY A 243 23.50 -13.92 13.87
N CYS A 244 22.24 -14.21 14.14
CA CYS A 244 21.61 -15.47 13.76
C CYS A 244 21.16 -15.43 12.29
N LYS A 245 21.12 -16.56 11.62
CA LYS A 245 20.71 -16.68 10.21
C LYS A 245 19.21 -16.88 10.09
N PHE A 246 18.59 -16.14 9.17
CA PHE A 246 17.22 -16.42 8.71
C PHE A 246 17.20 -16.55 7.19
N THR A 247 16.32 -17.40 6.68
CA THR A 247 16.23 -17.69 5.24
C THR A 247 15.00 -17.02 4.65
N ILE A 248 15.20 -16.32 3.53
CA ILE A 248 14.12 -15.83 2.67
C ILE A 248 14.10 -16.67 1.40
N ASN A 249 12.93 -17.21 1.08
CA ASN A 249 12.73 -17.91 -0.19
C ASN A 249 12.18 -16.92 -1.22
N PHE A 250 12.99 -16.56 -2.20
CA PHE A 250 12.56 -15.69 -3.28
C PHE A 250 11.88 -16.52 -4.37
N ALA A 251 10.60 -16.26 -4.59
CA ALA A 251 9.88 -16.84 -5.71
C ALA A 251 10.40 -16.24 -7.02
N ALA A 252 10.63 -17.09 -8.02
CA ALA A 252 10.85 -16.59 -9.38
C ALA A 252 9.68 -15.70 -9.77
N VAL A 253 9.94 -14.69 -10.61
CA VAL A 253 8.86 -14.15 -11.43
C VAL A 253 8.34 -15.34 -12.22
N THR A 254 7.09 -15.72 -12.01
CA THR A 254 6.40 -16.63 -12.94
C THR A 254 6.33 -15.85 -14.23
N ASP A 255 7.29 -16.10 -15.10
CA ASP A 255 7.46 -15.36 -16.31
C ASP A 255 6.20 -15.55 -17.15
N CYS A 256 5.45 -14.48 -17.42
CA CYS A 256 4.42 -14.50 -18.45
C CYS A 256 5.06 -14.56 -19.86
N LYS A 257 6.21 -15.24 -19.99
CA LYS A 257 7.12 -15.17 -21.14
C LYS A 257 6.71 -16.03 -22.32
N GLU A 258 5.65 -16.81 -22.20
CA GLU A 258 4.99 -17.34 -23.39
C GLU A 258 3.86 -16.38 -23.78
N CYS A 259 4.15 -15.65 -24.87
CA CYS A 259 3.20 -14.84 -25.63
C CYS A 259 2.78 -13.52 -25.02
N ILE A 260 3.68 -12.55 -25.21
CA ILE A 260 3.55 -11.16 -24.78
C ILE A 260 2.22 -10.50 -25.15
N TYR A 261 1.54 -10.93 -26.22
CA TYR A 261 0.26 -10.35 -26.62
C TYR A 261 -0.94 -10.89 -25.87
N ILE A 262 -0.78 -11.98 -25.11
CA ILE A 262 -1.80 -12.56 -24.24
C ILE A 262 -1.10 -13.17 -23.01
N PRO A 263 -0.56 -12.34 -22.11
CA PRO A 263 0.18 -12.81 -20.95
C PRO A 263 -0.77 -13.41 -19.90
N PHE A 264 -0.70 -14.74 -19.73
CA PHE A 264 -1.46 -15.44 -18.71
C PHE A 264 -0.59 -15.80 -17.51
N CYS A 265 -0.73 -15.05 -16.42
CA CYS A 265 -0.08 -15.30 -15.15
C CYS A 265 -1.10 -15.48 -14.02
N VAL A 266 -0.80 -16.37 -13.07
CA VAL A 266 -1.71 -16.64 -11.94
C VAL A 266 -2.01 -15.32 -11.24
N GLY A 267 -3.29 -15.01 -11.07
CA GLY A 267 -3.77 -13.72 -10.57
C GLY A 267 -4.08 -12.68 -11.64
N SER A 268 -3.87 -12.97 -12.93
CA SER A 268 -4.27 -12.05 -14.02
C SER A 268 -5.77 -11.85 -14.03
N LYS A 269 -6.20 -10.59 -14.19
CA LYS A 269 -7.61 -10.17 -14.19
C LYS A 269 -7.88 -9.27 -15.39
N TYR A 270 -9.03 -9.46 -16.00
CA TYR A 270 -9.53 -8.62 -17.09
C TYR A 270 -11.02 -8.37 -16.89
N ASP A 271 -11.41 -7.10 -16.92
CA ASP A 271 -12.81 -6.69 -16.93
C ASP A 271 -13.13 -6.04 -18.27
N PHE A 272 -14.18 -6.54 -18.92
CA PHE A 272 -14.69 -6.02 -20.17
C PHE A 272 -16.10 -5.45 -19.99
N ILE A 273 -16.46 -4.52 -20.87
CA ILE A 273 -17.85 -4.13 -21.11
C ILE A 273 -18.23 -4.71 -22.47
N ASP A 274 -19.18 -5.64 -22.47
CA ASP A 274 -19.72 -6.26 -23.68
C ASP A 274 -21.05 -5.61 -24.02
N THR A 275 -21.11 -4.93 -25.16
CA THR A 275 -22.32 -4.30 -25.70
C THR A 275 -22.87 -5.15 -26.82
N ILE A 276 -24.15 -5.50 -26.75
CA ILE A 276 -24.88 -6.22 -27.80
C ILE A 276 -25.91 -5.27 -28.38
N SER A 277 -25.82 -5.04 -29.69
CA SER A 277 -26.69 -4.09 -30.39
C SER A 277 -27.88 -4.79 -31.03
N ASN A 278 -29.07 -4.19 -30.93
CA ASN A 278 -30.27 -4.73 -31.55
C ASN A 278 -30.55 -4.04 -32.91
N PRO A 279 -30.45 -4.75 -34.05
CA PRO A 279 -30.66 -4.14 -35.37
C PRO A 279 -32.12 -3.77 -35.67
N PHE A 280 -33.08 -4.15 -34.83
CA PHE A 280 -34.53 -3.94 -35.02
C PHE A 280 -35.10 -2.79 -34.19
N GLY A 281 -34.26 -1.88 -33.67
CA GLY A 281 -34.72 -0.69 -32.96
C GLY A 281 -35.08 -0.91 -31.48
N GLY A 282 -34.51 -1.94 -30.85
CA GLY A 282 -34.53 -2.13 -29.39
C GLY A 282 -33.37 -1.40 -28.70
N ASN A 283 -33.39 -1.35 -27.37
CA ASN A 283 -32.27 -0.82 -26.59
C ASN A 283 -31.06 -1.77 -26.68
N ASP A 284 -29.86 -1.19 -26.82
CA ASP A 284 -28.61 -1.92 -26.67
C ASP A 284 -28.44 -2.39 -25.22
N SER A 285 -27.85 -3.56 -25.06
CA SER A 285 -27.58 -4.14 -23.74
C SER A 285 -26.08 -4.14 -23.48
N ALA A 286 -25.67 -3.64 -22.32
CA ALA A 286 -24.28 -3.67 -21.86
C ALA A 286 -24.13 -4.57 -20.64
N TYR A 287 -23.20 -5.52 -20.71
CA TYR A 287 -22.93 -6.50 -19.66
C TYR A 287 -21.46 -6.43 -19.21
N PRO A 288 -21.19 -6.47 -17.90
CA PRO A 288 -19.83 -6.61 -17.41
C PRO A 288 -19.37 -8.06 -17.59
N ARG A 289 -18.19 -8.27 -18.17
CA ARG A 289 -17.55 -9.59 -18.23
C ARG A 289 -16.22 -9.57 -17.49
N HIS A 290 -16.12 -10.38 -16.45
CA HIS A 290 -14.90 -10.58 -15.66
C HIS A 290 -14.20 -11.86 -16.11
N SER A 291 -12.89 -11.80 -16.30
CA SER A 291 -12.05 -12.97 -16.56
C SER A 291 -10.90 -13.00 -15.57
N GLU A 292 -10.68 -14.14 -14.91
CA GLU A 292 -9.64 -14.30 -13.90
C GLU A 292 -8.90 -15.62 -14.07
N TYR A 293 -7.58 -15.55 -13.98
CA TYR A 293 -6.74 -16.74 -13.94
C TYR A 293 -6.39 -17.09 -12.50
N LEU A 294 -7.27 -17.85 -11.85
CA LEU A 294 -7.23 -18.09 -10.40
C LEU A 294 -6.27 -19.21 -9.94
N SER A 295 -5.79 -20.10 -10.81
CA SER A 295 -5.00 -21.25 -10.34
C SER A 295 -4.04 -21.85 -11.36
N ALA A 296 -2.83 -22.16 -10.89
CA ALA A 296 -1.68 -22.71 -11.60
C ALA A 296 -1.78 -24.20 -11.97
N VAL A 297 -2.95 -24.83 -11.85
CA VAL A 297 -3.11 -26.23 -12.24
C VAL A 297 -3.23 -26.29 -13.75
N ASP A 298 -2.09 -26.31 -14.40
CA ASP A 298 -1.99 -26.62 -15.82
C ASP A 298 -2.64 -27.98 -16.09
N THR A 299 -3.32 -28.09 -17.23
CA THR A 299 -3.87 -29.35 -17.72
C THR A 299 -3.30 -29.67 -19.09
N THR A 300 -3.18 -30.94 -19.43
CA THR A 300 -2.70 -31.34 -20.76
C THR A 300 -3.89 -31.68 -21.65
N ILE A 301 -4.11 -30.87 -22.69
CA ILE A 301 -5.15 -31.11 -23.68
C ILE A 301 -4.46 -31.37 -25.02
N ASN A 302 -4.69 -32.56 -25.60
CA ASN A 302 -4.06 -32.99 -26.86
C ASN A 302 -2.52 -32.85 -26.86
N GLY A 303 -1.88 -33.16 -25.72
CA GLY A 303 -0.42 -33.07 -25.56
C GLY A 303 0.13 -31.67 -25.28
N MET A 304 -0.72 -30.64 -25.21
CA MET A 304 -0.29 -29.26 -24.90
C MET A 304 -0.69 -28.87 -23.48
N VAL A 305 0.25 -28.30 -22.74
CA VAL A 305 0.04 -27.72 -21.41
C VAL A 305 -0.81 -26.45 -21.56
N SER A 306 -2.04 -26.49 -21.06
CA SER A 306 -3.04 -25.43 -21.21
C SER A 306 -3.47 -24.90 -19.85
N LYS A 307 -3.65 -23.58 -19.78
CA LYS A 307 -4.12 -22.84 -18.60
C LYS A 307 -5.63 -22.70 -18.66
N ARG A 308 -6.33 -22.95 -17.56
CA ARG A 308 -7.78 -22.74 -17.46
C ARG A 308 -8.06 -21.30 -17.02
N ILE A 309 -8.75 -20.53 -17.86
CA ILE A 309 -9.21 -19.18 -17.55
C ILE A 309 -10.69 -19.24 -17.18
N ASN A 310 -11.04 -18.73 -16.01
CA ASN A 310 -12.44 -18.63 -15.59
C ASN A 310 -13.00 -17.29 -16.07
N THR A 311 -14.25 -17.30 -16.52
CA THR A 311 -14.95 -16.12 -17.01
C THR A 311 -16.35 -16.04 -16.41
N PHE A 312 -16.80 -14.85 -16.07
CA PHE A 312 -18.13 -14.56 -15.59
C PHE A 312 -18.70 -13.38 -16.39
N ASP A 313 -19.81 -13.59 -17.08
CA ASP A 313 -20.46 -12.58 -17.96
C ASP A 313 -21.56 -11.77 -17.24
N GLY A 314 -21.60 -11.83 -15.91
CA GLY A 314 -22.66 -11.24 -15.10
C GLY A 314 -23.84 -12.19 -14.82
N ILE A 315 -23.95 -13.29 -15.55
CA ILE A 315 -25.06 -14.25 -15.45
C ILE A 315 -24.53 -15.67 -15.21
N ASN A 316 -23.58 -16.11 -16.02
CA ASN A 316 -23.07 -17.48 -16.08
C ASN A 316 -21.58 -17.52 -15.74
N ASN A 317 -21.20 -18.56 -15.01
CA ASN A 317 -19.79 -18.94 -14.88
C ASN A 317 -19.42 -19.87 -16.03
N ASN A 318 -18.40 -19.49 -16.78
CA ASN A 318 -17.82 -20.29 -17.85
C ASN A 318 -16.30 -20.38 -17.68
N TYR A 319 -15.65 -21.17 -18.52
CA TYR A 319 -14.20 -21.26 -18.58
C TYR A 319 -13.75 -21.65 -19.99
N PHE A 320 -12.53 -21.25 -20.33
CA PHE A 320 -11.84 -21.71 -21.51
C PHE A 320 -10.43 -22.15 -21.14
N TYR A 321 -9.81 -22.96 -21.98
CA TYR A 321 -8.41 -23.31 -21.87
C TYR A 321 -7.61 -22.53 -22.91
N THR A 322 -6.42 -22.12 -22.52
CA THR A 322 -5.54 -21.39 -23.40
C THR A 322 -4.12 -21.92 -23.29
N ASN A 323 -3.46 -22.06 -24.42
CA ASN A 323 -2.04 -22.36 -24.50
C ASN A 323 -1.41 -21.33 -25.44
N CYS A 324 -0.13 -21.05 -25.24
CA CYS A 324 0.60 -20.33 -26.25
C CYS A 324 1.99 -20.90 -26.46
N GLN A 325 2.35 -21.12 -27.72
CA GLN A 325 3.63 -21.71 -28.09
C GLN A 325 4.20 -20.95 -29.27
N ASN A 326 5.44 -20.45 -29.15
CA ASN A 326 6.15 -19.72 -30.21
C ASN A 326 5.35 -18.54 -30.82
N GLY A 327 4.56 -17.83 -29.99
CA GLY A 327 3.73 -16.70 -30.43
C GLY A 327 2.36 -17.08 -30.97
N ASP A 328 2.05 -18.37 -31.13
CA ASP A 328 0.74 -18.86 -31.55
C ASP A 328 -0.14 -19.09 -30.31
N THR A 329 -1.13 -18.23 -30.10
CA THR A 329 -2.08 -18.36 -29.00
C THR A 329 -3.28 -19.19 -29.40
N ARG A 330 -3.51 -20.26 -28.66
CA ARG A 330 -4.56 -21.24 -28.91
C ARG A 330 -5.59 -21.19 -27.80
N VAL A 331 -6.87 -21.12 -28.17
CA VAL A 331 -8.01 -21.15 -27.24
C VAL A 331 -8.86 -22.38 -27.51
N ILE A 332 -9.26 -23.05 -26.44
CA ILE A 332 -10.14 -24.21 -26.43
C ILE A 332 -11.32 -23.90 -25.53
N THR A 333 -12.52 -23.89 -26.10
CA THR A 333 -13.76 -23.72 -25.34
C THR A 333 -14.66 -24.93 -25.59
N ASN A 334 -15.10 -25.60 -24.53
CA ASN A 334 -15.97 -26.78 -24.64
C ASN A 334 -17.43 -26.40 -24.42
N ASN A 335 -18.36 -27.20 -24.94
CA ASN A 335 -19.81 -27.04 -24.73
C ASN A 335 -20.36 -25.65 -25.10
N VAL A 336 -19.91 -25.10 -26.22
CA VAL A 336 -20.42 -23.80 -26.70
C VAL A 336 -21.86 -24.02 -27.20
N GLN A 337 -22.83 -23.45 -26.49
CA GLN A 337 -24.24 -23.50 -26.87
C GLN A 337 -24.46 -22.58 -28.10
N SER A 338 -24.92 -23.15 -29.22
CA SER A 338 -25.47 -22.35 -30.30
C SER A 338 -26.86 -21.88 -29.91
N THR A 339 -27.09 -20.56 -29.93
CA THR A 339 -28.43 -19.95 -29.77
C THR A 339 -29.36 -20.27 -30.94
N THR A 340 -28.84 -20.86 -32.01
CA THR A 340 -29.62 -21.23 -33.20
C THR A 340 -29.63 -22.76 -33.31
N SER A 341 -30.83 -23.34 -33.17
CA SER A 341 -31.17 -24.72 -33.52
C SER A 341 -30.71 -25.84 -32.56
N GLY A 342 -30.45 -25.58 -31.28
CA GLY A 342 -30.22 -26.65 -30.28
C GLY A 342 -28.98 -27.53 -30.52
N ASN A 343 -28.15 -27.19 -31.51
CA ASN A 343 -26.93 -27.90 -31.83
C ASN A 343 -25.82 -27.47 -30.86
N MET A 344 -25.37 -28.40 -30.01
CA MET A 344 -24.21 -28.20 -29.15
C MET A 344 -22.94 -28.26 -29.99
N LEU A 345 -22.11 -27.22 -29.90
CA LEU A 345 -20.74 -27.30 -30.40
C LEU A 345 -19.89 -27.96 -29.30
N THR A 346 -19.31 -29.12 -29.61
CA THR A 346 -18.58 -29.94 -28.63
C THR A 346 -17.33 -29.22 -28.12
N ALA A 347 -16.54 -28.63 -29.03
CA ALA A 347 -15.47 -27.72 -28.69
C ALA A 347 -15.10 -26.79 -29.86
N ILE A 348 -14.78 -25.52 -29.55
CA ILE A 348 -13.99 -24.65 -30.43
C ILE A 348 -12.53 -24.89 -30.07
N ASN A 349 -11.70 -25.14 -31.07
CA ASN A 349 -10.27 -25.24 -30.92
C ASN A 349 -9.60 -24.38 -32.00
N SER A 350 -9.15 -23.19 -31.61
CA SER A 350 -8.71 -22.15 -32.54
C SER A 350 -7.34 -21.60 -32.17
N ILE A 351 -6.54 -21.26 -33.17
CA ILE A 351 -5.37 -20.37 -33.00
C ILE A 351 -5.89 -18.95 -33.20
N GLU A 352 -6.07 -18.21 -32.12
CA GLU A 352 -6.67 -16.86 -32.17
C GLU A 352 -5.67 -15.80 -32.64
N LEU A 353 -4.37 -16.03 -32.44
CA LEU A 353 -3.32 -15.08 -32.79
C LEU A 353 -2.02 -15.79 -33.13
N LYS A 354 -1.37 -15.39 -34.22
CA LYS A 354 0.04 -15.74 -34.55
C LYS A 354 0.92 -14.52 -34.40
N ALA A 355 1.33 -14.20 -33.18
CA ALA A 355 1.96 -12.92 -32.84
C ALA A 355 3.29 -12.66 -33.59
N ASN A 356 4.00 -13.72 -33.95
CA ASN A 356 5.28 -13.63 -34.67
C ASN A 356 5.12 -13.60 -36.20
N ALA A 357 3.93 -13.89 -36.72
CA ALA A 357 3.68 -13.87 -38.15
C ALA A 357 3.57 -12.42 -38.69
N PRO A 358 3.98 -12.18 -39.95
CA PRO A 358 3.89 -10.86 -40.57
C PRO A 358 2.44 -10.44 -40.83
N GLU A 359 2.25 -9.14 -41.05
CA GLU A 359 0.99 -8.58 -41.56
C GLU A 359 0.60 -9.26 -42.89
N GLY A 360 -0.70 -9.48 -43.10
CA GLY A 360 -1.24 -10.21 -44.24
C GLY A 360 -1.27 -11.73 -44.08
N THR A 361 -0.71 -12.30 -43.00
CA THR A 361 -0.79 -13.75 -42.76
C THR A 361 -2.23 -14.21 -42.55
N VAL A 362 -2.63 -15.27 -43.26
CA VAL A 362 -3.96 -15.90 -43.17
C VAL A 362 -3.84 -17.35 -42.68
N TRP A 363 -4.75 -17.78 -41.81
CA TRP A 363 -4.92 -19.19 -41.43
C TRP A 363 -6.38 -19.52 -41.16
N THR A 364 -6.74 -20.80 -41.30
CA THR A 364 -8.12 -21.26 -41.09
C THR A 364 -8.15 -22.41 -40.09
N ASP A 365 -8.97 -22.26 -39.06
CA ASP A 365 -9.30 -23.33 -38.12
C ASP A 365 -10.63 -23.97 -38.51
N THR A 366 -10.76 -25.28 -38.26
CA THR A 366 -11.99 -26.04 -38.52
C THR A 366 -12.47 -26.72 -37.25
N SER A 367 -13.72 -26.49 -36.87
CA SER A 367 -14.42 -27.16 -35.76
C SER A 367 -15.66 -27.89 -36.28
N THR A 368 -16.12 -28.93 -35.58
CA THR A 368 -17.32 -29.67 -35.96
C THR A 368 -18.50 -29.23 -35.09
N ILE A 369 -19.64 -28.92 -35.72
CA ILE A 369 -20.90 -28.59 -35.06
C ILE A 369 -21.82 -29.81 -35.13
N GLY A 370 -22.33 -30.27 -33.99
CA GLY A 370 -23.04 -31.55 -33.91
C GLY A 370 -22.15 -32.70 -34.40
N SER A 371 -22.70 -33.56 -35.26
CA SER A 371 -21.96 -34.71 -35.79
C SER A 371 -21.32 -34.47 -37.17
N VAL A 372 -21.82 -33.52 -37.96
CA VAL A 372 -21.52 -33.46 -39.41
C VAL A 372 -21.25 -32.06 -39.96
N ASN A 373 -21.75 -30.99 -39.33
CA ASN A 373 -21.57 -29.63 -39.84
C ASN A 373 -20.18 -29.09 -39.47
N LYS A 374 -19.62 -28.17 -40.26
CA LYS A 374 -18.26 -27.63 -40.04
C LYS A 374 -18.29 -26.12 -39.85
N LEU A 375 -17.64 -25.64 -38.80
CA LEU A 375 -17.33 -24.22 -38.60
C LEU A 375 -15.90 -23.96 -39.08
N TYR A 376 -15.77 -23.06 -40.04
CA TYR A 376 -14.51 -22.51 -40.49
C TYR A 376 -14.31 -21.14 -39.89
N ARG A 377 -13.14 -20.90 -39.27
CA ARG A 377 -12.73 -19.59 -38.79
C ARG A 377 -11.46 -19.19 -39.52
N THR A 378 -11.58 -18.28 -40.47
CA THR A 378 -10.45 -17.75 -41.23
C THR A 378 -9.97 -16.47 -40.58
N HIS A 379 -8.73 -16.47 -40.11
CA HIS A 379 -8.10 -15.37 -39.41
C HIS A 379 -7.09 -14.70 -40.33
N THR A 380 -7.01 -13.37 -40.28
CA THR A 380 -6.05 -12.56 -41.04
C THR A 380 -5.43 -11.53 -40.12
N ILE A 381 -4.09 -11.48 -40.05
CA ILE A 381 -3.41 -10.33 -39.41
C ILE A 381 -3.54 -9.15 -40.36
N VAL A 382 -4.44 -8.23 -40.04
CA VAL A 382 -4.73 -7.07 -40.90
C VAL A 382 -3.66 -5.99 -40.72
N GLN A 383 -3.29 -5.72 -39.47
CA GLN A 383 -2.35 -4.65 -39.11
C GLN A 383 -1.52 -5.04 -37.89
N LYS A 384 -0.27 -4.56 -37.81
CA LYS A 384 0.60 -4.69 -36.63
C LYS A 384 1.21 -3.35 -36.21
N GLY A 385 1.51 -3.21 -34.92
CA GLY A 385 2.22 -2.04 -34.38
C GLY A 385 1.39 -0.76 -34.37
N ILE A 386 0.06 -0.87 -34.48
CA ILE A 386 -0.84 0.30 -34.46
C ILE A 386 -1.13 0.75 -33.02
N SER A 387 -1.64 1.95 -32.87
CA SER A 387 -2.21 2.45 -31.61
C SER A 387 -3.73 2.41 -31.66
N ARG A 388 -4.37 2.07 -30.53
CA ARG A 388 -5.84 2.02 -30.40
C ARG A 388 -6.27 2.63 -29.08
N THR A 389 -7.21 3.56 -29.11
CA THR A 389 -7.78 4.18 -27.90
C THR A 389 -9.11 3.52 -27.56
N VAL A 390 -9.21 2.96 -26.35
CA VAL A 390 -10.40 2.27 -25.84
C VAL A 390 -10.74 2.88 -24.47
N LEU A 391 -11.99 3.32 -24.27
CA LEU A 391 -12.46 3.98 -23.03
C LEU A 391 -11.54 5.13 -22.54
N GLY A 392 -10.94 5.87 -23.48
CA GLY A 392 -10.03 6.99 -23.19
C GLY A 392 -8.59 6.60 -22.87
N VAL A 393 -8.25 5.31 -22.87
CA VAL A 393 -6.88 4.80 -22.69
C VAL A 393 -6.30 4.41 -24.04
N THR A 394 -5.12 4.93 -24.37
CA THR A 394 -4.39 4.57 -25.61
C THR A 394 -3.46 3.40 -25.37
N TYR A 395 -3.67 2.33 -26.12
CA TYR A 395 -2.83 1.14 -26.16
C TYR A 395 -1.96 1.18 -27.43
N ASN A 396 -0.66 0.97 -27.27
CA ASN A 396 0.31 0.92 -28.37
C ASN A 396 0.69 -0.53 -28.68
N ASP A 397 1.44 -0.73 -29.77
CA ASP A 397 1.88 -2.05 -30.22
C ASP A 397 0.70 -3.03 -30.33
N ILE A 398 -0.37 -2.64 -31.03
CA ILE A 398 -1.55 -3.49 -31.25
C ILE A 398 -1.35 -4.39 -32.48
N ILE A 399 -1.81 -5.64 -32.39
CA ILE A 399 -2.08 -6.49 -33.55
C ILE A 399 -3.59 -6.56 -33.77
N ARG A 400 -4.05 -6.18 -34.97
CA ARG A 400 -5.44 -6.36 -35.40
C ARG A 400 -5.58 -7.66 -36.19
N VAL A 401 -6.45 -8.55 -35.73
CA VAL A 401 -6.81 -9.79 -36.43
C VAL A 401 -8.27 -9.74 -36.85
N LYS A 402 -8.54 -9.87 -38.14
CA LYS A 402 -9.89 -10.08 -38.68
C LYS A 402 -10.19 -11.57 -38.69
N VAL A 403 -11.37 -11.96 -38.23
CA VAL A 403 -11.86 -13.34 -38.19
C VAL A 403 -13.17 -13.43 -38.96
N GLU A 404 -13.20 -14.29 -39.97
CA GLU A 404 -14.37 -14.57 -40.80
C GLU A 404 -14.86 -15.98 -40.49
N GLN A 405 -16.10 -16.07 -40.04
CA GLN A 405 -16.72 -17.33 -39.66
C GLN A 405 -17.66 -17.79 -40.78
N ASN A 406 -17.51 -19.04 -41.20
CA ASN A 406 -18.40 -19.67 -42.16
C ASN A 406 -18.81 -21.05 -41.66
N ILE A 407 -20.07 -21.40 -41.78
CA ILE A 407 -20.59 -22.72 -41.41
C ILE A 407 -20.94 -23.46 -42.70
N TYR A 408 -20.41 -24.67 -42.85
CA TYR A 408 -20.83 -25.61 -43.88
C TYR A 408 -21.84 -26.59 -43.29
N TYR A 409 -23.08 -26.47 -43.76
CA TYR A 409 -24.20 -27.30 -43.36
C TYR A 409 -24.32 -28.51 -44.28
N THR A 410 -23.98 -29.67 -43.71
CA THR A 410 -24.12 -30.99 -44.30
C THR A 410 -25.46 -31.61 -43.95
N ASP A 411 -26.00 -31.30 -42.77
CA ASP A 411 -27.32 -31.74 -42.30
C ASP A 411 -28.00 -30.67 -41.42
N PRO A 412 -29.16 -30.13 -41.85
CA PRO A 412 -29.73 -30.25 -43.19
C PRO A 412 -28.78 -29.64 -44.23
N ALA A 413 -28.72 -30.19 -45.44
CA ALA A 413 -27.80 -29.71 -46.46
C ALA A 413 -28.17 -28.28 -46.90
N ALA A 414 -27.30 -27.31 -46.58
CA ALA A 414 -27.47 -25.90 -46.97
C ALA A 414 -26.19 -25.26 -47.52
N GLY A 415 -25.10 -26.03 -47.65
CA GLY A 415 -23.83 -25.54 -48.17
C GLY A 415 -23.12 -24.58 -47.21
N LEU A 416 -22.28 -23.71 -47.76
CA LEU A 416 -21.49 -22.75 -46.98
C LEU A 416 -22.30 -21.47 -46.74
N ILE A 417 -22.45 -21.08 -45.47
CA ILE A 417 -23.16 -19.87 -45.03
C ILE A 417 -22.21 -19.03 -44.18
N SER A 418 -22.20 -17.72 -44.38
CA SER A 418 -21.45 -16.81 -43.50
C SER A 418 -22.10 -16.73 -42.13
N ALA A 419 -21.30 -16.86 -41.07
CA ALA A 419 -21.74 -16.85 -39.68
C ALA A 419 -21.29 -15.62 -38.90
N GLY A 420 -20.54 -14.71 -39.54
CA GLY A 420 -20.15 -13.43 -38.96
C GLY A 420 -18.70 -13.06 -39.23
N ILE A 421 -18.40 -11.79 -38.97
CA ILE A 421 -17.06 -11.22 -39.08
C ILE A 421 -16.73 -10.55 -37.75
N SER A 422 -15.49 -10.65 -37.28
CA SER A 422 -15.04 -9.94 -36.08
C SER A 422 -13.63 -9.41 -36.24
N ASP A 423 -13.37 -8.25 -35.64
CA ASP A 423 -12.02 -7.70 -35.46
C ASP A 423 -11.60 -7.86 -34.00
N TYR A 424 -10.42 -8.42 -33.78
CA TYR A 424 -9.77 -8.52 -32.47
C TYR A 424 -8.54 -7.61 -32.42
N TYR A 425 -8.40 -6.87 -31.33
CA TYR A 425 -7.27 -5.99 -31.08
C TYR A 425 -6.48 -6.50 -29.87
N PHE A 426 -5.26 -6.99 -30.12
CA PHE A 426 -4.38 -7.53 -29.08
C PHE A 426 -3.27 -6.52 -28.77
N ALA A 427 -3.18 -6.07 -27.52
CA ALA A 427 -2.14 -5.18 -27.04
C ALA A 427 -0.98 -5.96 -26.41
N LYS A 428 0.24 -5.56 -26.78
CA LYS A 428 1.48 -6.12 -26.22
C LYS A 428 1.54 -5.89 -24.70
N GLY A 429 1.84 -6.94 -23.96
CA GLY A 429 1.92 -6.96 -22.50
C GLY A 429 0.56 -6.99 -21.79
N ILE A 430 -0.54 -7.04 -22.54
CA ILE A 430 -1.89 -6.89 -21.96
C ILE A 430 -2.82 -8.02 -22.40
N GLY A 431 -3.04 -8.25 -23.70
CA GLY A 431 -4.13 -9.13 -24.12
C GLY A 431 -5.09 -8.47 -25.10
N VAL A 432 -6.29 -9.03 -25.22
CA VAL A 432 -7.38 -8.42 -25.97
C VAL A 432 -7.81 -7.11 -25.28
N VAL A 433 -7.80 -6.01 -26.03
CA VAL A 433 -8.28 -4.70 -25.54
C VAL A 433 -9.63 -4.32 -26.14
N GLU A 434 -9.96 -4.87 -27.32
CA GLU A 434 -11.23 -4.61 -28.01
C GLU A 434 -11.59 -5.76 -28.95
N VAL A 435 -12.88 -6.07 -29.05
CA VAL A 435 -13.45 -6.95 -30.07
C VAL A 435 -14.66 -6.26 -30.70
N ILE A 436 -14.72 -6.23 -32.03
CA ILE A 436 -15.85 -5.68 -32.78
C ILE A 436 -16.41 -6.81 -33.65
N GLY A 437 -17.61 -7.29 -33.32
CA GLY A 437 -18.36 -8.27 -34.08
C GLY A 437 -19.39 -7.59 -34.98
N TYR A 438 -19.39 -7.94 -36.26
CA TYR A 438 -20.31 -7.39 -37.25
C TYR A 438 -21.41 -8.41 -37.56
N GLY A 439 -22.65 -7.92 -37.59
CA GLY A 439 -23.80 -8.64 -38.11
C GLY A 439 -24.27 -8.00 -39.41
N GLU A 440 -25.02 -8.75 -40.21
CA GLU A 440 -25.76 -8.22 -41.35
C GLU A 440 -27.23 -8.08 -40.94
N ASN A 441 -27.80 -6.90 -41.19
CA ASN A 441 -29.23 -6.70 -40.95
C ASN A 441 -30.03 -7.50 -42.00
N PRO A 442 -30.89 -8.45 -41.59
CA PRO A 442 -31.57 -9.34 -42.53
C PRO A 442 -32.64 -8.64 -43.38
N ILE A 443 -32.98 -7.39 -43.07
CA ILE A 443 -33.96 -6.58 -43.80
C ILE A 443 -33.24 -5.65 -44.79
N THR A 444 -32.16 -5.00 -44.36
CA THR A 444 -31.50 -3.96 -45.15
C THR A 444 -30.21 -4.41 -45.83
N ASN A 445 -29.70 -5.61 -45.49
CA ASN A 445 -28.38 -6.12 -45.88
C ASN A 445 -27.22 -5.17 -45.54
N GLN A 446 -27.43 -4.24 -44.59
CA GLN A 446 -26.37 -3.37 -44.11
C GLN A 446 -25.62 -4.05 -42.96
N LEU A 447 -24.29 -3.96 -43.01
CA LEU A 447 -23.43 -4.34 -41.90
C LEU A 447 -23.62 -3.38 -40.72
N TYR A 448 -23.73 -3.92 -39.52
CA TYR A 448 -23.78 -3.17 -38.27
C TYR A 448 -22.89 -3.83 -37.21
N VAL A 449 -22.51 -3.07 -36.19
CA VAL A 449 -21.78 -3.62 -35.04
C VAL A 449 -22.78 -4.35 -34.15
N ALA A 450 -22.78 -5.68 -34.22
CA ALA A 450 -23.66 -6.53 -33.43
C ALA A 450 -23.14 -6.73 -32.02
N VAL A 451 -21.81 -6.80 -31.87
CA VAL A 451 -21.14 -6.98 -30.57
C VAL A 451 -19.95 -6.04 -30.49
N HIS A 452 -19.80 -5.35 -29.36
CA HIS A 452 -18.63 -4.54 -29.06
C HIS A 452 -18.14 -4.83 -27.64
N SER A 453 -16.97 -5.46 -27.54
CA SER A 453 -16.31 -5.75 -26.27
C SER A 453 -15.14 -4.80 -26.09
N VAL A 454 -15.08 -4.10 -24.96
CA VAL A 454 -14.00 -3.16 -24.64
C VAL A 454 -13.40 -3.44 -23.28
N LEU A 455 -12.07 -3.44 -23.19
CA LEU A 455 -11.36 -3.62 -21.93
C LEU A 455 -11.54 -2.40 -21.03
N LYS A 456 -12.05 -2.63 -19.82
CA LYS A 456 -12.28 -1.63 -18.78
C LYS A 456 -11.18 -1.59 -17.74
N PHE A 457 -10.72 -2.76 -17.31
CA PHE A 457 -9.66 -2.90 -16.30
C PHE A 457 -8.83 -4.15 -16.60
N TYR A 458 -7.54 -4.09 -16.30
CA TYR A 458 -6.69 -5.26 -16.32
C TYR A 458 -5.66 -5.21 -15.19
N TYR A 459 -5.24 -6.40 -14.77
CA TYR A 459 -4.09 -6.61 -13.92
C TYR A 459 -3.35 -7.83 -14.46
N VAL A 460 -2.08 -7.65 -14.84
CA VAL A 460 -1.16 -8.72 -15.20
C VAL A 460 0.00 -8.63 -14.21
N PRO A 461 0.24 -9.67 -13.39
CA PRO A 461 1.29 -9.68 -12.36
C PRO A 461 2.71 -9.41 -12.88
#